data_AF-A0A0C9QTC3-F1
#
_entry.id   AF-A0A0C9QTC3-F1
#
_cell.length_a   1.000
_cell.length_b   1.000
_cell.length_c   1.000
_cell.angle_alpha   90.00
_cell.angle_beta   90.00
_cell.angle_gamma   90.00
#
_symmetry.space_group_name_H-M   'P 1'
#
loop_
_entity.id
_entity.type
_entity.pdbx_description
1 polymer ?
#
loop_
_entity_poly.entity_id
_entity_poly.type
_entity_poly.pdbx_seq_one_letter_code
_entity_poly.pdbx_strand_id
1 'polypeptide(L)'
;MGSLLRRSLHLAVSKILRVHKPLALKRLQQTHAALSSINETQQPPSNNVIPIFRNAIRFGDKTALRDLQGDYTYRGLFLSSRQFSNELSDILNGKQQERVAFLLPNDARYIIVQWACWMSGQIAVPLNASSPPSVLNYYLKDSNAKVIITTSEHAPMLECLVKGSDCRLMVFDDALRVLAMKPDGKTANNKSYEKYEYDFGDSEETPLKDEFYNDSNAMFVYTSGTTGVPKGVVMSHRNLQSQMNALITAWKWSEKDIVLHTLPLNHVHGIVNVLMCPLYVGARCVMLPKFETSNVWTHLLGINLQNSERCNMFMAVPTIYMKLIQEYEQLFSKNTKMKEYVHTVCSTKIRLMVSGSAPLPKPIFDRWEEITGHRLLERYGMTETGMVLSNPLEGQRIPGA
;
A
#
# COMPACT_ATOMS: atom_id res chain seq x y z
N MET A 1 56.67 22.25 34.01
CA MET A 1 55.40 22.62 33.34
C MET A 1 54.39 21.45 33.30
N GLY A 2 54.14 20.75 34.43
CA GLY A 2 53.31 19.53 34.43
C GLY A 2 52.07 19.54 35.35
N SER A 3 51.98 20.45 36.33
CA SER A 3 50.90 20.46 37.32
C SER A 3 49.72 21.39 36.98
N LEU A 4 49.98 22.50 36.27
CA LEU A 4 48.94 23.46 35.85
C LEU A 4 48.08 22.93 34.69
N LEU A 5 48.67 22.22 33.71
CA LEU A 5 47.92 21.59 32.61
C LEU A 5 47.02 20.43 33.07
N ARG A 6 47.43 19.65 34.09
CA ARG A 6 46.61 18.55 34.63
C ARG A 6 45.37 19.05 35.39
N ARG A 7 45.45 20.17 36.10
CA ARG A 7 44.29 20.77 36.79
C ARG A 7 43.26 21.35 35.82
N SER A 8 43.72 22.00 34.74
CA SER A 8 42.83 22.55 33.71
C SER A 8 42.10 21.46 32.91
N LEU A 9 42.76 20.32 32.63
CA LEU A 9 42.13 19.17 31.97
C LEU A 9 41.08 18.49 32.87
N HIS A 10 41.36 18.34 34.17
CA HIS A 10 40.42 17.74 35.12
C HIS A 10 39.16 18.60 35.32
N LEU A 11 39.31 19.93 35.36
CA LEU A 11 38.17 20.85 35.44
C LEU A 11 37.35 20.86 34.15
N ALA A 12 37.98 20.82 32.97
CA ALA A 12 37.28 20.73 31.69
C ALA A 12 36.50 19.42 31.52
N VAL A 13 37.10 18.27 31.88
CA VAL A 13 36.44 16.95 31.86
C VAL A 13 35.30 16.88 32.88
N SER A 14 35.45 17.48 34.07
CA SER A 14 34.37 17.54 35.07
C SER A 14 33.20 18.45 34.65
N LYS A 15 33.47 19.53 33.88
CA LYS A 15 32.46 20.41 33.31
C LYS A 15 31.70 19.74 32.16
N ILE A 16 32.40 19.02 31.28
CA ILE A 16 31.78 18.25 30.18
C ILE A 16 30.90 17.12 30.74
N LEU A 17 31.37 16.41 31.78
CA LEU A 17 30.60 15.36 32.45
C LEU A 17 29.38 15.89 33.24
N ARG A 18 29.43 17.12 33.77
CA ARG A 18 28.30 17.77 34.45
C ARG A 18 27.24 18.33 33.49
N VAL A 19 27.62 18.73 32.27
CA VAL A 19 26.69 19.27 31.26
C VAL A 19 26.02 18.15 30.44
N HIS A 20 26.69 17.00 30.25
CA HIS A 20 26.14 15.90 29.43
C HIS A 20 25.32 14.87 30.22
N LYS A 21 25.53 14.72 31.54
CA LYS A 21 24.69 13.85 32.38
C LYS A 21 23.20 14.25 32.43
N PRO A 22 22.82 15.54 32.54
CA PRO A 22 21.41 15.94 32.55
C PRO A 22 20.72 15.73 31.20
N LEU A 23 21.46 15.91 30.09
CA LEU A 23 20.94 15.68 28.72
C LEU A 23 20.78 14.19 28.42
N ALA A 24 21.73 13.36 28.86
CA ALA A 24 21.64 11.91 28.78
C ALA A 24 20.52 11.37 29.70
N LEU A 25 20.35 11.91 30.91
CA LEU A 25 19.22 11.56 31.79
C LEU A 25 17.88 12.00 31.21
N LYS A 26 17.77 13.20 30.64
CA LYS A 26 16.53 13.65 29.97
C LYS A 26 16.21 12.79 28.76
N ARG A 27 17.22 12.41 27.95
CA ARG A 27 17.03 11.45 26.85
C ARG A 27 16.60 10.10 27.39
N LEU A 28 17.28 9.53 28.39
CA LEU A 28 16.89 8.27 29.03
C LEU A 28 15.49 8.32 29.64
N GLN A 29 15.10 9.42 30.28
CA GLN A 29 13.77 9.61 30.86
C GLN A 29 12.69 9.82 29.79
N GLN A 30 13.00 10.49 28.68
CA GLN A 30 12.11 10.59 27.51
C GLN A 30 11.98 9.24 26.78
N THR A 31 13.07 8.48 26.66
CA THR A 31 13.06 7.11 26.14
C THR A 31 12.28 6.19 27.08
N HIS A 32 12.45 6.32 28.41
CA HIS A 32 11.68 5.54 29.40
C HIS A 32 10.20 5.91 29.40
N ALA A 33 9.86 7.20 29.31
CA ALA A 33 8.49 7.68 29.23
C ALA A 33 7.81 7.21 27.94
N ALA A 34 8.52 7.27 26.81
CA ALA A 34 8.07 6.72 25.54
C ALA A 34 7.89 5.19 25.62
N LEU A 35 8.83 4.46 26.20
CA LEU A 35 8.73 3.02 26.43
C LEU A 35 7.58 2.64 27.37
N SER A 36 7.29 3.45 28.39
CA SER A 36 6.15 3.22 29.29
C SER A 36 4.80 3.55 28.64
N SER A 37 4.74 4.51 27.70
CA SER A 37 3.51 4.81 26.94
C SER A 37 3.25 3.84 25.78
N ILE A 38 4.22 3.00 25.41
CA ILE A 38 4.08 2.00 24.34
C ILE A 38 3.46 0.68 24.84
N ASN A 39 3.28 0.50 26.16
CA ASN A 39 2.84 -0.77 26.74
C ASN A 39 1.31 -0.98 26.88
N GLU A 40 0.47 -0.09 26.36
CA GLU A 40 -1.01 -0.21 26.46
C GLU A 40 -1.71 -0.66 25.17
N THR A 41 -1.07 -1.49 24.34
CA THR A 41 -1.79 -2.29 23.34
C THR A 41 -1.47 -3.76 23.52
N GLN A 42 -2.18 -4.40 24.44
CA GLN A 42 -2.22 -5.86 24.55
C GLN A 42 -3.67 -6.35 24.44
N GLN A 43 -4.11 -6.58 23.21
CA GLN A 43 -4.69 -7.89 22.93
C GLN A 43 -3.56 -8.72 22.33
N PRO A 44 -3.24 -9.91 22.87
CA PRO A 44 -2.32 -10.80 22.18
C PRO A 44 -2.92 -11.04 20.79
N PRO A 45 -2.19 -10.79 19.70
CA PRO A 45 -2.71 -11.13 18.38
C PRO A 45 -3.05 -12.61 18.42
N SER A 46 -4.22 -12.99 17.91
CA SER A 46 -4.48 -14.39 17.61
C SER A 46 -3.24 -14.95 16.91
N ASN A 47 -2.67 -16.04 17.41
CA ASN A 47 -1.43 -16.59 16.84
C ASN A 47 -1.56 -16.93 15.35
N ASN A 48 -2.80 -17.05 14.87
CA ASN A 48 -3.16 -17.32 13.50
C ASN A 48 -3.26 -16.06 12.65
N VAL A 49 -2.57 -16.09 11.51
CA VAL A 49 -2.70 -15.13 10.41
C VAL A 49 -4.07 -15.33 9.74
N ILE A 50 -4.75 -14.22 9.42
CA ILE A 50 -5.97 -14.22 8.63
C ILE A 50 -5.71 -13.48 7.32
N PRO A 51 -5.47 -14.18 6.20
CA PRO A 51 -5.26 -13.53 4.91
C PRO A 51 -6.40 -12.57 4.55
N ILE A 52 -6.09 -11.46 3.89
CA ILE A 52 -7.05 -10.38 3.59
C ILE A 52 -8.30 -10.89 2.88
N PHE A 53 -8.14 -11.80 1.91
CA PHE A 53 -9.25 -12.35 1.14
C PHE A 53 -10.26 -13.13 2.00
N ARG A 54 -9.85 -13.65 3.18
CA ARG A 54 -10.79 -14.31 4.12
C ARG A 54 -11.76 -13.29 4.72
N ASN A 55 -11.30 -12.07 4.97
CA ASN A 55 -12.17 -10.99 5.43
C ASN A 55 -13.08 -10.47 4.32
N ALA A 56 -12.67 -10.57 3.04
CA ALA A 56 -13.48 -10.12 1.91
C ALA A 56 -14.88 -10.75 1.90
N ILE A 57 -14.98 -12.04 2.23
CA ILE A 57 -16.25 -12.77 2.33
C ILE A 57 -17.25 -12.05 3.24
N ARG A 58 -16.78 -11.50 4.37
CA ARG A 58 -17.61 -10.82 5.37
C ARG A 58 -18.23 -9.52 4.86
N PHE A 59 -17.63 -8.91 3.84
CA PHE A 59 -18.10 -7.65 3.26
C PHE A 59 -18.98 -7.85 2.02
N GLY A 60 -19.02 -9.07 1.47
CA GLY A 60 -19.95 -9.48 0.41
C GLY A 60 -19.97 -8.51 -0.78
N ASP A 61 -21.15 -7.99 -1.09
CA ASP A 61 -21.37 -7.13 -2.28
C ASP A 61 -21.00 -5.65 -2.06
N LYS A 62 -20.39 -5.32 -0.92
CA LYS A 62 -19.84 -3.99 -0.70
C LYS A 62 -18.74 -3.71 -1.72
N THR A 63 -18.69 -2.49 -2.24
CA THR A 63 -17.66 -2.07 -3.19
C THR A 63 -16.30 -1.99 -2.50
N ALA A 64 -15.37 -2.83 -2.93
CA ALA A 64 -13.99 -2.89 -2.45
C ALA A 64 -13.08 -1.92 -3.22
N LEU A 65 -13.25 -1.88 -4.54
CA LEU A 65 -12.42 -1.11 -5.46
C LEU A 65 -13.30 -0.33 -6.45
N ARG A 66 -12.90 0.90 -6.77
CA ARG A 66 -13.29 1.62 -8.00
C ARG A 66 -12.02 1.89 -8.81
N ASP A 67 -11.97 1.47 -10.05
CA ASP A 67 -10.93 1.88 -11.01
C ASP A 67 -11.57 2.54 -12.25
N LEU A 68 -10.81 2.75 -13.32
CA LEU A 68 -11.33 3.38 -14.55
C LEU A 68 -12.38 2.53 -15.29
N GLN A 69 -12.42 1.23 -15.04
CA GLN A 69 -13.36 0.31 -15.70
C GLN A 69 -14.67 0.18 -14.94
N GLY A 70 -14.65 0.35 -13.62
CA GLY A 70 -15.88 0.39 -12.82
C GLY A 70 -15.67 0.06 -11.35
N ASP A 71 -16.76 -0.41 -10.73
CA ASP A 71 -16.79 -0.81 -9.32
C ASP A 71 -16.68 -2.33 -9.20
N TYR A 72 -15.94 -2.79 -8.21
CA TYR A 72 -15.73 -4.21 -7.91
C TYR A 72 -16.14 -4.50 -6.48
N THR A 73 -16.83 -5.61 -6.28
CA THR A 73 -17.27 -6.03 -4.94
C THR A 73 -16.22 -6.90 -4.26
N TYR A 74 -16.28 -7.00 -2.93
CA TYR A 74 -15.43 -7.92 -2.19
C TYR A 74 -15.68 -9.38 -2.62
N ARG A 75 -16.96 -9.78 -2.75
CA ARG A 75 -17.36 -11.10 -3.24
C ARG A 75 -16.83 -11.35 -4.65
N GLY A 76 -17.00 -10.41 -5.58
CA GLY A 76 -16.52 -10.53 -6.96
C GLY A 76 -15.00 -10.72 -7.03
N LEU A 77 -14.22 -9.88 -6.32
CA LEU A 77 -12.77 -10.03 -6.26
C LEU A 77 -12.35 -11.36 -5.64
N PHE A 78 -13.00 -11.81 -4.57
CA PHE A 78 -12.71 -13.08 -3.92
C PHE A 78 -12.92 -14.26 -4.88
N LEU A 79 -14.07 -14.30 -5.54
CA LEU A 79 -14.45 -15.37 -6.45
C LEU A 79 -13.55 -15.44 -7.68
N SER A 80 -13.27 -14.31 -8.34
CA SER A 80 -12.33 -14.27 -9.46
C SER A 80 -10.91 -14.66 -9.04
N SER A 81 -10.46 -14.25 -7.85
CA SER A 81 -9.16 -14.67 -7.32
C SER A 81 -9.11 -16.17 -7.07
N ARG A 82 -10.19 -16.75 -6.54
CA ARG A 82 -10.28 -18.18 -6.26
C ARG A 82 -10.22 -19.00 -7.53
N GLN A 83 -10.96 -18.61 -8.56
CA GLN A 83 -10.89 -19.25 -9.87
C GLN A 83 -9.46 -19.17 -10.43
N PHE A 84 -8.86 -17.99 -10.43
CA PHE A 84 -7.49 -17.83 -10.91
C PHE A 84 -6.46 -18.60 -10.07
N SER A 85 -6.73 -18.82 -8.79
CA SER A 85 -5.88 -19.63 -7.91
C SER A 85 -5.85 -21.10 -8.32
N ASN A 86 -6.96 -21.63 -8.84
CA ASN A 86 -7.01 -23.00 -9.36
C ASN A 86 -6.13 -23.11 -10.62
N GLU A 87 -6.25 -22.15 -11.55
CA GLU A 87 -5.41 -22.10 -12.75
C GLU A 87 -3.91 -22.02 -12.39
N LEU A 88 -3.54 -21.19 -11.41
CA LEU A 88 -2.17 -21.10 -10.92
C LEU A 88 -1.69 -22.41 -10.28
N SER A 89 -2.54 -23.06 -9.48
CA SER A 89 -2.23 -24.36 -8.87
C SER A 89 -1.96 -25.42 -9.95
N ASP A 90 -2.79 -25.48 -10.99
CA ASP A 90 -2.62 -26.43 -12.09
C ASP A 90 -1.31 -26.20 -12.86
N ILE A 91 -1.02 -24.93 -13.21
CA ILE A 91 0.23 -24.57 -13.90
C ILE A 91 1.46 -24.92 -13.06
N LEU A 92 1.36 -24.78 -11.73
CA LEU A 92 2.44 -25.10 -10.79
C LEU A 92 2.44 -26.56 -10.33
N ASN A 93 1.51 -27.39 -10.84
CA ASN A 93 1.34 -28.80 -10.46
C ASN A 93 1.14 -28.98 -8.93
N GLY A 94 0.36 -28.09 -8.32
CA GLY A 94 0.06 -28.10 -6.88
C GLY A 94 1.23 -27.75 -5.96
N LYS A 95 2.41 -27.41 -6.50
CA LYS A 95 3.54 -26.90 -5.69
C LYS A 95 3.15 -25.62 -5.00
N GLN A 96 3.75 -25.34 -3.85
CA GLN A 96 3.52 -24.14 -3.05
C GLN A 96 4.84 -23.39 -2.85
N GLN A 97 4.73 -22.11 -2.45
CA GLN A 97 5.87 -21.22 -2.18
C GLN A 97 6.79 -20.98 -3.40
N GLU A 98 6.26 -21.18 -4.61
CA GLU A 98 6.89 -20.71 -5.83
C GLU A 98 6.68 -19.20 -5.98
N ARG A 99 7.60 -18.53 -6.68
CA ARG A 99 7.50 -17.10 -6.95
C ARG A 99 6.70 -16.90 -8.22
N VAL A 100 5.58 -16.19 -8.10
CA VAL A 100 4.73 -15.77 -9.20
C VAL A 100 4.93 -14.28 -9.39
N ALA A 101 5.68 -13.93 -10.43
CA ALA A 101 5.87 -12.55 -10.82
C ALA A 101 4.68 -12.05 -11.61
N PHE A 102 4.41 -10.75 -11.53
CA PHE A 102 3.36 -10.16 -12.36
C PHE A 102 3.65 -8.70 -12.69
N LEU A 103 3.41 -8.36 -13.95
CA LEU A 103 3.52 -7.02 -14.52
C LEU A 103 2.12 -6.59 -14.94
N LEU A 104 1.40 -5.98 -14.00
CA LEU A 104 -0.01 -5.60 -14.15
C LEU A 104 -0.21 -4.11 -13.82
N PRO A 105 -1.19 -3.46 -14.46
CA PRO A 105 -1.57 -2.09 -14.12
C PRO A 105 -2.17 -1.97 -12.71
N ASN A 106 -2.27 -0.73 -12.24
CA ASN A 106 -2.98 -0.38 -11.01
C ASN A 106 -4.50 -0.45 -11.23
N ASP A 107 -5.06 -1.66 -11.12
CA ASP A 107 -6.50 -1.92 -11.16
C ASP A 107 -6.86 -3.28 -10.53
N ALA A 108 -8.12 -3.73 -10.71
CA ALA A 108 -8.61 -4.98 -10.15
C ALA A 108 -7.76 -6.22 -10.48
N ARG A 109 -7.07 -6.26 -11.63
CA ARG A 109 -6.21 -7.40 -12.02
C ARG A 109 -5.12 -7.65 -11.01
N TYR A 110 -4.53 -6.58 -10.47
CA TYR A 110 -3.50 -6.68 -9.43
C TYR A 110 -4.03 -7.43 -8.20
N ILE A 111 -5.24 -7.06 -7.74
CA ILE A 111 -5.85 -7.66 -6.54
C ILE A 111 -6.16 -9.13 -6.79
N ILE A 112 -6.77 -9.43 -7.95
CA ILE A 112 -7.14 -10.80 -8.34
C ILE A 112 -5.91 -11.69 -8.34
N VAL A 113 -4.83 -11.26 -9.01
CA VAL A 113 -3.59 -12.04 -9.08
C VAL A 113 -2.90 -12.16 -7.73
N GLN A 114 -2.83 -11.09 -6.93
CA GLN A 114 -2.21 -11.15 -5.60
C GLN A 114 -2.95 -12.14 -4.69
N TRP A 115 -4.28 -12.05 -4.63
CA TRP A 115 -5.08 -12.95 -3.80
C TRP A 115 -5.02 -14.38 -4.32
N ALA A 116 -5.04 -14.59 -5.63
CA ALA A 116 -4.90 -15.91 -6.23
C ALA A 116 -3.55 -16.57 -5.90
N CYS A 117 -2.45 -15.80 -5.90
CA CYS A 117 -1.15 -16.28 -5.44
C CYS A 117 -1.26 -16.80 -4.00
N TRP A 118 -1.86 -16.03 -3.10
CA TRP A 118 -1.99 -16.43 -1.70
C TRP A 118 -2.97 -17.59 -1.48
N MET A 119 -4.07 -17.64 -2.22
CA MET A 119 -5.04 -18.75 -2.15
C MET A 119 -4.44 -20.07 -2.63
N SER A 120 -3.53 -20.02 -3.61
CA SER A 120 -2.79 -21.18 -4.13
C SER A 120 -1.46 -21.43 -3.40
N GLY A 121 -1.13 -20.65 -2.37
CA GLY A 121 0.06 -20.85 -1.52
C GLY A 121 1.38 -20.32 -2.10
N GLN A 122 1.33 -19.43 -3.08
CA GLN A 122 2.47 -18.86 -3.77
C GLN A 122 2.91 -17.50 -3.22
N ILE A 123 4.12 -17.11 -3.59
CA ILE A 123 4.73 -15.83 -3.22
C ILE A 123 4.51 -14.84 -4.37
N ALA A 124 3.79 -13.76 -4.08
CA ALA A 124 3.47 -12.70 -5.03
C ALA A 124 4.68 -11.77 -5.27
N VAL A 125 5.12 -11.61 -6.52
CA VAL A 125 6.26 -10.75 -6.90
C VAL A 125 5.81 -9.63 -7.84
N PRO A 126 5.30 -8.50 -7.32
CA PRO A 126 4.85 -7.39 -8.16
C PRO A 126 6.02 -6.66 -8.83
N LEU A 127 5.93 -6.49 -10.14
CA LEU A 127 6.90 -5.78 -10.96
C LEU A 127 6.37 -4.41 -11.39
N ASN A 128 7.22 -3.57 -11.96
CA ASN A 128 6.86 -2.22 -12.42
C ASN A 128 7.04 -2.08 -13.94
N ALA A 129 5.97 -1.69 -14.64
CA ALA A 129 5.99 -1.50 -16.10
C ALA A 129 6.93 -0.38 -16.57
N SER A 130 7.29 0.56 -15.69
CA SER A 130 8.29 1.60 -15.96
C SER A 130 9.74 1.11 -15.84
N SER A 131 9.97 -0.12 -15.34
CA SER A 131 11.32 -0.68 -15.25
C SER A 131 11.82 -1.09 -16.65
N PRO A 132 13.09 -0.79 -16.99
CA PRO A 132 13.68 -1.25 -18.24
C PRO A 132 13.66 -2.80 -18.36
N PRO A 133 13.58 -3.36 -19.58
CA PRO A 133 13.57 -4.82 -19.78
C PRO A 133 14.76 -5.55 -19.14
N SER A 134 15.94 -4.94 -19.09
CA SER A 134 17.13 -5.50 -18.41
C SER A 134 16.92 -5.66 -16.91
N VAL A 135 16.23 -4.71 -16.27
CA VAL A 135 15.89 -4.73 -14.85
C VAL A 135 14.81 -5.76 -14.57
N LEU A 136 13.78 -5.85 -15.44
CA LEU A 136 12.75 -6.88 -15.33
C LEU A 136 13.35 -8.29 -15.46
N ASN A 137 14.26 -8.50 -16.41
CA ASN A 137 14.99 -9.77 -16.57
C ASN A 137 15.82 -10.11 -15.32
N TYR A 138 16.48 -9.11 -14.72
CA TYR A 138 17.18 -9.30 -13.46
C TYR A 138 16.22 -9.77 -12.35
N TYR A 139 15.07 -9.12 -12.17
CA TYR A 139 14.07 -9.51 -11.17
C TYR A 139 13.54 -10.93 -11.38
N LEU A 140 13.24 -11.32 -12.62
CA LEU A 140 12.76 -12.68 -12.93
C LEU A 140 13.79 -13.75 -12.57
N LYS A 141 15.07 -13.49 -12.86
CA LYS A 141 16.17 -14.40 -12.54
C LYS A 141 16.47 -14.47 -11.04
N ASP A 142 16.59 -13.31 -10.40
CA ASP A 142 16.96 -13.19 -8.99
C ASP A 142 15.87 -13.74 -8.06
N SER A 143 14.60 -13.49 -8.37
CA SER A 143 13.47 -14.08 -7.63
C SER A 143 13.26 -15.57 -7.95
N ASN A 144 13.89 -16.09 -9.01
CA ASN A 144 13.67 -17.43 -9.56
C ASN A 144 12.16 -17.69 -9.72
N ALA A 145 11.48 -16.76 -10.41
CA ALA A 145 10.05 -16.85 -10.68
C ALA A 145 9.74 -18.04 -11.59
N LYS A 146 8.66 -18.77 -11.28
CA LYS A 146 8.19 -19.91 -12.09
C LYS A 146 7.11 -19.51 -13.08
N VAL A 147 6.39 -18.44 -12.77
CA VAL A 147 5.35 -17.87 -13.64
C VAL A 147 5.50 -16.35 -13.64
N ILE A 148 5.32 -15.72 -14.80
CA ILE A 148 5.13 -14.29 -14.96
C ILE A 148 3.75 -14.03 -15.58
N ILE A 149 2.91 -13.25 -14.89
CA ILE A 149 1.57 -12.90 -15.35
C ILE A 149 1.58 -11.48 -15.89
N THR A 150 0.90 -11.24 -17.02
CA THR A 150 0.85 -9.90 -17.60
C THR A 150 -0.38 -9.66 -18.46
N THR A 151 -0.49 -8.48 -19.07
CA THR A 151 -1.53 -8.12 -20.04
C THR A 151 -1.09 -8.43 -21.46
N SER A 152 -2.02 -8.56 -22.40
CA SER A 152 -1.69 -8.78 -23.82
C SER A 152 -0.75 -7.71 -24.39
N GLU A 153 -0.80 -6.49 -23.87
CA GLU A 153 0.08 -5.37 -24.26
C GLU A 153 1.55 -5.66 -23.96
N HIS A 154 1.86 -6.24 -22.81
CA HIS A 154 3.24 -6.48 -22.37
C HIS A 154 3.75 -7.88 -22.71
N ALA A 155 2.88 -8.78 -23.18
CA ALA A 155 3.22 -10.17 -23.48
C ALA A 155 4.39 -10.30 -24.49
N PRO A 156 4.44 -9.60 -25.64
CA PRO A 156 5.53 -9.78 -26.61
C PRO A 156 6.92 -9.44 -26.03
N MET A 157 7.00 -8.42 -25.18
CA MET A 157 8.24 -8.04 -24.50
C MET A 157 8.65 -9.11 -23.48
N LEU A 158 7.70 -9.63 -22.70
CA LEU A 158 7.98 -10.63 -21.68
C LEU A 158 8.29 -12.01 -22.26
N GLU A 159 7.68 -12.40 -23.39
CA GLU A 159 8.05 -13.60 -24.16
C GLU A 159 9.54 -13.60 -24.50
N CYS A 160 10.04 -12.45 -24.98
CA CYS A 160 11.47 -12.29 -25.27
C CYS A 160 12.33 -12.46 -24.01
N LEU A 161 11.88 -11.96 -22.85
CA LEU A 161 12.64 -12.03 -21.60
C LEU A 161 12.68 -13.43 -20.98
N VAL A 162 11.58 -14.19 -21.07
CA VAL A 162 11.51 -15.55 -20.48
C VAL A 162 12.00 -16.65 -21.41
N LYS A 163 12.28 -16.33 -22.69
CA LYS A 163 12.76 -17.30 -23.67
C LYS A 163 14.02 -18.02 -23.16
N GLY A 164 13.96 -19.36 -23.10
CA GLY A 164 15.05 -20.19 -22.61
C GLY A 164 15.22 -20.22 -21.10
N SER A 165 14.24 -19.71 -20.34
CA SER A 165 14.15 -19.86 -18.88
C SER A 165 13.05 -20.86 -18.50
N ASP A 166 13.06 -21.32 -17.25
CA ASP A 166 11.99 -22.15 -16.68
C ASP A 166 10.74 -21.34 -16.27
N CYS A 167 10.73 -20.02 -16.51
CA CYS A 167 9.63 -19.14 -16.17
C CYS A 167 8.56 -19.17 -17.26
N ARG A 168 7.33 -19.55 -16.90
CA ARG A 168 6.19 -19.60 -17.81
C ARG A 168 5.53 -18.23 -17.91
N LEU A 169 5.29 -17.75 -19.12
CA LEU A 169 4.47 -16.56 -19.35
C LEU A 169 2.99 -16.94 -19.35
N MET A 170 2.18 -16.13 -18.66
CA MET A 170 0.73 -16.21 -18.66
C MET A 170 0.14 -14.83 -18.94
N VAL A 171 -0.82 -14.76 -19.86
CA VAL A 171 -1.62 -13.55 -20.08
C VAL A 171 -2.88 -13.65 -19.23
N PHE A 172 -3.16 -12.62 -18.44
CA PHE A 172 -4.34 -12.56 -17.59
C PHE A 172 -5.61 -12.49 -18.44
N ASP A 173 -6.58 -13.37 -18.19
CA ASP A 173 -7.89 -13.33 -18.83
C ASP A 173 -8.77 -12.23 -18.22
N ASP A 174 -9.06 -11.20 -19.00
CA ASP A 174 -9.86 -10.06 -18.58
C ASP A 174 -11.30 -10.44 -18.20
N ALA A 175 -11.79 -11.62 -18.61
CA ALA A 175 -13.07 -12.15 -18.15
C ALA A 175 -13.15 -12.25 -16.63
N LEU A 176 -12.07 -12.64 -15.95
CA LEU A 176 -12.01 -12.70 -14.48
C LEU A 176 -12.17 -11.32 -13.84
N ARG A 177 -11.63 -10.28 -14.47
CA ARG A 177 -11.83 -8.90 -14.03
C ARG A 177 -13.29 -8.50 -14.19
N VAL A 178 -13.89 -8.79 -15.35
CA VAL A 178 -15.29 -8.49 -15.65
C VAL A 178 -16.24 -9.21 -14.67
N LEU A 179 -15.97 -10.47 -14.34
CA LEU A 179 -16.71 -11.25 -13.34
C LEU A 179 -16.68 -10.63 -11.93
N ALA A 180 -15.58 -9.96 -11.56
CA ALA A 180 -15.46 -9.31 -10.27
C ALA A 180 -16.20 -7.96 -10.18
N MET A 181 -16.63 -7.41 -11.32
CA MET A 181 -17.31 -6.13 -11.37
C MET A 181 -18.70 -6.22 -10.74
N LYS A 182 -19.08 -5.16 -10.02
CA LYS A 182 -20.45 -4.97 -9.57
C LYS A 182 -21.34 -4.82 -10.81
N PRO A 183 -22.40 -5.63 -10.96
CA PRO A 183 -23.38 -5.41 -12.01
C PRO A 183 -23.98 -4.03 -11.82
N ASP A 184 -23.87 -3.15 -12.82
CA ASP A 184 -24.67 -1.94 -12.85
C ASP A 184 -25.79 -2.12 -13.89
N GLY A 185 -26.94 -1.49 -13.65
CA GLY A 185 -28.08 -1.57 -14.56
C GLY A 185 -27.81 -0.99 -15.95
N LYS A 186 -26.63 -0.41 -16.19
CA LYS A 186 -26.19 0.12 -17.49
C LYS A 186 -25.39 -0.92 -18.29
N THR A 187 -24.66 -1.80 -17.62
CA THR A 187 -23.87 -2.90 -18.20
C THR A 187 -24.62 -4.21 -18.29
N ALA A 188 -25.72 -4.37 -17.53
CA ALA A 188 -26.62 -5.53 -17.62
C ALA A 188 -27.20 -5.77 -19.03
N ASN A 189 -27.23 -4.76 -19.90
CA ASN A 189 -27.70 -4.87 -21.29
C ASN A 189 -26.57 -5.15 -22.32
N ASN A 190 -25.31 -5.27 -21.89
CA ASN A 190 -24.22 -5.65 -22.79
C ASN A 190 -24.24 -7.18 -22.93
N LYS A 191 -24.56 -7.68 -24.14
CA LYS A 191 -24.55 -9.11 -24.50
C LYS A 191 -23.24 -9.85 -24.21
N SER A 192 -22.16 -9.13 -23.88
CA SER A 192 -20.90 -9.70 -23.41
C SER A 192 -20.96 -10.26 -21.98
N TYR A 193 -21.87 -9.76 -21.11
CA TYR A 193 -22.01 -10.24 -19.73
C TYR A 193 -22.87 -11.52 -19.64
N GLU A 194 -23.84 -11.71 -20.54
CA GLU A 194 -24.66 -12.92 -20.63
C GLU A 194 -23.85 -14.19 -20.98
N LYS A 195 -22.60 -14.04 -21.43
CA LYS A 195 -21.75 -15.16 -21.85
C LYS A 195 -20.94 -15.79 -20.70
N TYR A 196 -20.95 -15.19 -19.52
CA TYR A 196 -20.14 -15.65 -18.38
C TYR A 196 -21.04 -16.08 -17.21
N GLU A 197 -21.84 -17.12 -17.41
CA GLU A 197 -22.40 -17.90 -16.29
C GLU A 197 -21.29 -18.78 -15.73
N TYR A 198 -20.61 -18.30 -14.68
CA TYR A 198 -19.68 -19.11 -13.91
C TYR A 198 -20.37 -19.62 -12.65
N ASP A 199 -20.51 -20.93 -12.54
CA ASP A 199 -20.84 -21.62 -11.29
C ASP A 199 -19.60 -21.54 -10.38
N PHE A 200 -19.64 -20.62 -9.42
CA PHE A 200 -18.56 -20.46 -8.44
C PHE A 200 -18.50 -21.61 -7.43
N GLY A 201 -19.50 -22.49 -7.41
CA GLY A 201 -19.82 -23.37 -6.30
C GLY A 201 -20.12 -22.57 -5.02
N ASP A 202 -21.00 -23.07 -4.16
CA ASP A 202 -21.35 -22.41 -2.90
C ASP A 202 -20.20 -22.40 -1.86
N SER A 203 -19.02 -22.91 -2.19
CA SER A 203 -17.94 -23.06 -1.22
C SER A 203 -17.14 -21.77 -1.07
N GLU A 204 -17.35 -21.06 0.03
CA GLU A 204 -16.48 -19.98 0.51
C GLU A 204 -15.12 -20.50 1.05
N GLU A 205 -14.84 -21.80 0.85
CA GLU A 205 -13.62 -22.46 1.26
C GLU A 205 -12.47 -22.20 0.28
N THR A 206 -11.34 -21.75 0.81
CA THR A 206 -10.07 -21.72 0.08
C THR A 206 -9.29 -23.01 0.29
N PRO A 207 -8.42 -23.41 -0.67
CA PRO A 207 -7.78 -24.73 -0.64
C PRO A 207 -6.87 -24.97 0.57
N LEU A 208 -6.30 -23.90 1.14
CA LEU A 208 -5.30 -24.00 2.20
C LEU A 208 -5.90 -23.70 3.58
N LYS A 209 -5.39 -24.43 4.58
CA LYS A 209 -5.71 -24.23 6.00
C LYS A 209 -5.01 -23.01 6.56
N ASP A 210 -5.58 -22.41 7.60
CA ASP A 210 -5.05 -21.19 8.23
C ASP A 210 -3.61 -21.37 8.76
N GLU A 211 -3.28 -22.57 9.22
CA GLU A 211 -1.94 -22.94 9.71
C GLU A 211 -0.84 -22.72 8.66
N PHE A 212 -1.14 -22.91 7.37
CA PHE A 212 -0.18 -22.67 6.28
C PHE A 212 0.32 -21.22 6.29
N TYR A 213 -0.57 -20.26 6.55
CA TYR A 213 -0.26 -18.83 6.49
C TYR A 213 0.58 -18.35 7.68
N ASN A 214 0.71 -19.14 8.73
CA ASN A 214 1.46 -18.75 9.93
C ASN A 214 2.97 -18.68 9.71
N ASP A 215 3.48 -19.52 8.80
CA ASP A 215 4.92 -19.74 8.58
C ASP A 215 5.34 -19.59 7.11
N SER A 216 4.43 -19.16 6.22
CA SER A 216 4.70 -19.00 4.79
C SER A 216 5.02 -17.56 4.36
N ASN A 217 5.77 -17.47 3.27
CA ASN A 217 6.08 -16.23 2.58
C ASN A 217 4.88 -15.80 1.73
N ALA A 218 4.60 -14.50 1.73
CA ALA A 218 3.47 -13.90 1.03
C ALA A 218 3.92 -13.08 -0.18
N MET A 219 4.98 -12.29 -0.03
CA MET A 219 5.42 -11.34 -1.04
C MET A 219 6.92 -11.26 -1.17
N PHE A 220 7.35 -10.88 -2.37
CA PHE A 220 8.74 -10.58 -2.69
C PHE A 220 8.78 -9.20 -3.38
N VAL A 221 9.30 -8.17 -2.69
CA VAL A 221 9.26 -6.78 -3.16
C VAL A 221 10.67 -6.26 -3.38
N TYR A 222 10.97 -5.82 -4.59
CA TYR A 222 12.29 -5.27 -4.93
C TYR A 222 12.45 -3.83 -4.44
N THR A 223 13.62 -3.54 -3.88
CA THR A 223 14.07 -2.19 -3.53
C THR A 223 15.28 -1.82 -4.37
N SER A 224 15.46 -0.52 -4.67
CA SER A 224 16.63 -0.05 -5.43
C SER A 224 17.96 -0.31 -4.72
N GLY A 225 17.95 -0.46 -3.40
CA GLY A 225 19.15 -0.69 -2.58
C GLY A 225 20.13 0.50 -2.60
N THR A 226 20.86 0.72 -1.50
CA THR A 226 21.94 1.73 -1.47
C THR A 226 23.21 1.26 -2.19
N THR A 227 23.32 -0.03 -2.46
CA THR A 227 24.52 -0.70 -3.01
C THR A 227 24.45 -0.95 -4.53
N GLY A 228 23.54 -0.29 -5.24
CA GLY A 228 23.47 -0.27 -6.72
C GLY A 228 22.64 -1.39 -7.36
N VAL A 229 22.79 -2.64 -6.93
CA VAL A 229 21.95 -3.75 -7.42
C VAL A 229 20.67 -3.84 -6.57
N PRO A 230 19.48 -3.81 -7.19
CA PRO A 230 18.22 -3.95 -6.46
C PRO A 230 18.15 -5.25 -5.66
N LYS A 231 17.51 -5.24 -4.49
CA LYS A 231 17.39 -6.42 -3.62
C LYS A 231 15.94 -6.80 -3.39
N GLY A 232 15.71 -8.09 -3.36
CA GLY A 232 14.43 -8.70 -3.01
C GLY A 232 14.18 -8.73 -1.51
N VAL A 233 13.13 -8.06 -1.04
CA VAL A 233 12.65 -8.19 0.34
C VAL A 233 11.56 -9.24 0.39
N VAL A 234 11.80 -10.32 1.12
CA VAL A 234 10.80 -11.37 1.37
C VAL A 234 9.96 -10.96 2.57
N MET A 235 8.64 -10.97 2.40
CA MET A 235 7.68 -10.65 3.45
C MET A 235 6.78 -11.87 3.71
N SER A 236 6.74 -12.34 4.95
CA SER A 236 5.80 -13.39 5.36
C SER A 236 4.38 -12.87 5.48
N HIS A 237 3.43 -13.79 5.43
CA HIS A 237 2.03 -13.51 5.75
C HIS A 237 1.87 -12.90 7.15
N ARG A 238 2.64 -13.40 8.13
CA ARG A 238 2.70 -12.85 9.48
C ARG A 238 3.23 -11.42 9.52
N ASN A 239 4.26 -11.09 8.72
CA ASN A 239 4.74 -9.71 8.61
C ASN A 239 3.65 -8.78 8.09
N LEU A 240 2.95 -9.17 7.03
CA LEU A 240 1.87 -8.38 6.44
C LEU A 240 0.71 -8.17 7.42
N GLN A 241 0.28 -9.23 8.12
CA GLN A 241 -0.76 -9.15 9.15
C GLN A 241 -0.37 -8.19 10.28
N SER A 242 0.85 -8.31 10.79
CA SER A 242 1.36 -7.43 11.86
C SER A 242 1.37 -5.96 11.41
N GLN A 243 1.82 -5.69 10.18
CA GLN A 243 1.82 -4.34 9.63
C GLN A 243 0.41 -3.78 9.48
N MET A 244 -0.53 -4.56 8.93
CA MET A 244 -1.92 -4.11 8.81
C MET A 244 -2.53 -3.82 10.17
N ASN A 245 -2.39 -4.71 11.15
CA ASN A 245 -2.95 -4.51 12.50
C ASN A 245 -2.41 -3.24 13.16
N ALA A 246 -1.10 -3.01 13.06
CA ALA A 246 -0.47 -1.81 13.60
C ALA A 246 -1.00 -0.54 12.92
N LEU A 247 -1.10 -0.52 11.58
CA LEU A 247 -1.56 0.63 10.83
C LEU A 247 -3.07 0.89 10.99
N ILE A 248 -3.88 -0.15 11.03
CA ILE A 248 -5.32 -0.07 11.30
C ILE A 248 -5.57 0.56 12.66
N THR A 249 -4.81 0.14 13.67
CA THR A 249 -4.89 0.70 15.02
C THR A 249 -4.40 2.15 15.04
N ALA A 250 -3.19 2.40 14.53
CA ALA A 250 -2.53 3.71 14.59
C ALA A 250 -3.30 4.81 13.84
N TRP A 251 -3.90 4.48 12.69
CA TRP A 251 -4.59 5.44 11.82
C TRP A 251 -6.12 5.30 11.85
N LYS A 252 -6.63 4.48 12.78
CA LYS A 252 -8.05 4.17 13.00
C LYS A 252 -8.77 3.90 11.68
N TRP A 253 -8.21 2.99 10.87
CA TRP A 253 -8.87 2.53 9.65
C TRP A 253 -10.22 1.92 10.00
N SER A 254 -11.23 2.21 9.19
CA SER A 254 -12.60 1.72 9.38
C SER A 254 -13.24 1.43 8.04
N GLU A 255 -14.31 0.66 8.08
CA GLU A 255 -15.08 0.30 6.89
C GLU A 255 -15.76 1.50 6.20
N LYS A 256 -15.77 2.69 6.83
CA LYS A 256 -16.32 3.95 6.30
C LYS A 256 -15.29 4.72 5.47
N ASP A 257 -14.06 4.23 5.40
CA ASP A 257 -13.00 4.92 4.68
C ASP A 257 -13.10 4.70 3.18
N ILE A 258 -12.78 5.76 2.45
CA ILE A 258 -12.63 5.75 1.00
C ILE A 258 -11.29 6.41 0.73
N VAL A 259 -10.29 5.61 0.37
CA VAL A 259 -8.94 6.11 0.10
C VAL A 259 -8.72 6.28 -1.39
N LEU A 260 -8.14 7.41 -1.77
CA LEU A 260 -7.64 7.62 -3.12
C LEU A 260 -6.24 7.02 -3.25
N HIS A 261 -6.09 6.08 -4.18
CA HIS A 261 -4.84 5.36 -4.43
C HIS A 261 -4.24 5.77 -5.77
N THR A 262 -3.05 6.38 -5.72
CA THR A 262 -2.28 6.77 -6.92
C THR A 262 -0.85 6.28 -6.87
N LEU A 263 -0.52 5.42 -5.90
CA LEU A 263 0.85 4.99 -5.66
C LEU A 263 1.16 3.74 -6.49
N PRO A 264 2.42 3.52 -6.88
CA PRO A 264 2.81 2.28 -7.54
C PRO A 264 2.57 1.06 -6.66
N LEU A 265 2.07 -0.02 -7.25
CA LEU A 265 1.82 -1.30 -6.56
C LEU A 265 3.02 -2.26 -6.58
N ASN A 266 4.22 -1.75 -6.80
CA ASN A 266 5.50 -2.45 -6.60
C ASN A 266 6.26 -1.96 -5.36
N HIS A 267 5.63 -1.14 -4.51
CA HIS A 267 6.24 -0.59 -3.31
C HIS A 267 5.28 -0.73 -2.11
N VAL A 268 5.81 -1.10 -0.94
CA VAL A 268 5.00 -1.37 0.27
C VAL A 268 4.10 -0.21 0.71
N HIS A 269 4.39 1.04 0.32
CA HIS A 269 3.50 2.16 0.62
C HIS A 269 2.16 1.99 -0.11
N GLY A 270 2.19 1.79 -1.43
CA GLY A 270 0.97 1.56 -2.21
C GLY A 270 0.33 0.22 -1.87
N ILE A 271 1.13 -0.83 -1.69
CA ILE A 271 0.64 -2.19 -1.45
C ILE A 271 0.01 -2.31 -0.06
N VAL A 272 0.76 -2.02 1.01
CA VAL A 272 0.30 -2.30 2.37
C VAL A 272 -0.63 -1.19 2.87
N ASN A 273 -0.18 0.07 2.81
CA ASN A 273 -0.89 1.15 3.49
C ASN A 273 -2.17 1.56 2.75
N VAL A 274 -2.13 1.60 1.42
CA VAL A 274 -3.20 2.20 0.61
C VAL A 274 -4.09 1.16 -0.08
N LEU A 275 -3.61 -0.08 -0.26
CA LEU A 275 -4.41 -1.16 -0.83
C LEU A 275 -4.84 -2.19 0.23
N MET A 276 -3.90 -2.79 0.96
CA MET A 276 -4.21 -3.89 1.86
C MET A 276 -4.96 -3.45 3.12
N CYS A 277 -4.55 -2.36 3.77
CA CYS A 277 -5.23 -1.85 4.97
C CYS A 277 -6.73 -1.58 4.75
N PRO A 278 -7.15 -0.82 3.70
CA PRO A 278 -8.58 -0.60 3.46
C PRO A 278 -9.31 -1.90 3.13
N LEU A 279 -8.72 -2.78 2.31
CA LEU A 279 -9.33 -4.06 1.95
C LEU A 279 -9.53 -4.99 3.16
N TYR A 280 -8.61 -4.94 4.14
CA TYR A 280 -8.69 -5.75 5.34
C TYR A 280 -9.85 -5.34 6.25
N VAL A 281 -10.18 -4.04 6.33
CA VAL A 281 -11.23 -3.50 7.21
C VAL A 281 -12.58 -3.31 6.51
N GLY A 282 -12.71 -3.67 5.23
CA GLY A 282 -13.95 -3.50 4.48
C GLY A 282 -14.17 -2.09 3.95
N ALA A 283 -13.14 -1.26 3.89
CA ALA A 283 -13.18 0.08 3.31
C ALA A 283 -13.17 0.03 1.77
N ARG A 284 -13.19 1.20 1.12
CA ARG A 284 -13.13 1.30 -0.34
C ARG A 284 -11.82 1.93 -0.80
N CYS A 285 -11.23 1.36 -1.84
CA CYS A 285 -10.12 1.93 -2.57
C CYS A 285 -10.62 2.54 -3.89
N VAL A 286 -10.37 3.82 -4.13
CA VAL A 286 -10.55 4.45 -5.45
C VAL A 286 -9.17 4.55 -6.09
N MET A 287 -8.92 3.74 -7.11
CA MET A 287 -7.59 3.56 -7.68
C MET A 287 -7.48 4.25 -9.03
N LEU A 288 -6.48 5.12 -9.15
CA LEU A 288 -6.07 5.70 -10.42
C LEU A 288 -4.93 4.87 -11.02
N PRO A 289 -4.90 4.70 -12.35
CA PRO A 289 -3.87 3.89 -13.01
C PRO A 289 -2.47 4.46 -12.81
N LYS A 290 -2.39 5.79 -12.67
CA LYS A 290 -1.17 6.56 -12.42
C LYS A 290 -1.53 7.88 -11.76
N PHE A 291 -0.52 8.53 -11.17
CA PHE A 291 -0.68 9.86 -10.59
C PHE A 291 -0.83 10.93 -11.69
N GLU A 292 -1.93 11.66 -11.65
CA GLU A 292 -2.16 12.90 -12.40
C GLU A 292 -2.80 13.92 -11.45
N THR A 293 -2.24 15.12 -11.38
CA THR A 293 -2.61 16.17 -10.42
C THR A 293 -4.09 16.56 -10.53
N SER A 294 -4.57 16.77 -11.76
CA SER A 294 -5.95 17.14 -12.07
C SER A 294 -6.96 16.10 -11.58
N ASN A 295 -6.68 14.82 -11.81
CA ASN A 295 -7.52 13.71 -11.35
C ASN A 295 -7.53 13.63 -9.82
N VAL A 296 -6.38 13.85 -9.18
CA VAL A 296 -6.32 13.87 -7.71
C VAL A 296 -7.17 15.00 -7.15
N TRP A 297 -7.01 16.24 -7.63
CA TRP A 297 -7.85 17.35 -7.16
C TRP A 297 -9.33 17.12 -7.43
N THR A 298 -9.70 16.54 -8.57
CA THR A 298 -11.08 16.16 -8.88
C THR A 298 -11.67 15.23 -7.81
N HIS A 299 -10.91 14.23 -7.37
CA HIS A 299 -11.35 13.28 -6.34
C HIS A 299 -11.33 13.88 -4.93
N LEU A 300 -10.29 14.64 -4.56
CA LEU A 300 -10.21 15.30 -3.24
C LEU A 300 -11.33 16.33 -3.07
N LEU A 301 -11.63 17.08 -4.14
CA LEU A 301 -12.72 18.05 -4.16
C LEU A 301 -14.09 17.41 -4.43
N GLY A 302 -14.11 16.11 -4.74
CA GLY A 302 -15.30 15.30 -5.03
C GLY A 302 -16.21 15.94 -6.08
N ILE A 303 -15.59 16.44 -7.15
CA ILE A 303 -16.29 17.03 -8.30
C ILE A 303 -17.11 15.94 -8.97
N ASN A 304 -18.42 16.17 -9.15
CA ASN A 304 -19.37 15.21 -9.72
C ASN A 304 -19.47 13.87 -8.96
N LEU A 305 -19.11 13.84 -7.67
CA LEU A 305 -19.24 12.65 -6.83
C LEU A 305 -20.32 12.85 -5.76
N GLN A 306 -21.08 11.78 -5.47
CA GLN A 306 -21.96 11.77 -4.31
C GLN A 306 -21.14 11.71 -3.01
N ASN A 307 -21.72 12.16 -1.90
CA ASN A 307 -21.03 12.13 -0.60
C ASN A 307 -20.61 10.71 -0.17
N SER A 308 -21.40 9.69 -0.51
CA SER A 308 -21.10 8.27 -0.25
C SER A 308 -19.94 7.71 -1.07
N GLU A 309 -19.46 8.45 -2.06
CA GLU A 309 -18.37 8.04 -2.96
C GLU A 309 -17.10 8.90 -2.76
N ARG A 310 -17.19 9.92 -1.91
CA ARG A 310 -16.12 10.89 -1.71
C ARG A 310 -14.97 10.28 -0.94
N CYS A 311 -13.76 10.43 -1.48
CA CYS A 311 -12.55 10.04 -0.80
C CYS A 311 -12.38 10.87 0.47
N ASN A 312 -12.15 10.19 1.60
CA ASN A 312 -11.90 10.82 2.90
C ASN A 312 -10.47 10.55 3.40
N MET A 313 -9.66 9.82 2.64
CA MET A 313 -8.26 9.57 2.92
C MET A 313 -7.40 9.73 1.66
N PHE A 314 -6.18 10.24 1.84
CA PHE A 314 -5.19 10.31 0.78
C PHE A 314 -3.78 10.08 1.33
N MET A 315 -3.01 9.21 0.70
CA MET A 315 -1.65 8.92 1.13
C MET A 315 -0.71 9.05 -0.05
N ALA A 316 0.37 9.81 0.14
CA ALA A 316 1.28 10.14 -0.93
C ALA A 316 2.72 10.33 -0.43
N VAL A 317 3.60 10.67 -1.36
CA VAL A 317 5.01 11.03 -1.08
C VAL A 317 5.19 12.55 -1.21
N PRO A 318 6.22 13.15 -0.60
CA PRO A 318 6.43 14.61 -0.66
C PRO A 318 6.44 15.19 -2.07
N THR A 319 6.97 14.47 -3.06
CA THR A 319 7.01 14.93 -4.46
C THR A 319 5.62 15.03 -5.10
N ILE A 320 4.66 14.20 -4.68
CA ILE A 320 3.26 14.29 -5.11
C ILE A 320 2.62 15.54 -4.50
N TYR A 321 2.78 15.77 -3.20
CA TYR A 321 2.26 16.98 -2.54
C TYR A 321 2.82 18.25 -3.17
N MET A 322 4.11 18.29 -3.49
CA MET A 322 4.72 19.40 -4.23
C MET A 322 4.02 19.68 -5.56
N LYS A 323 3.74 18.64 -6.37
CA LYS A 323 3.05 18.79 -7.65
C LYS A 323 1.61 19.26 -7.49
N LEU A 324 0.90 18.78 -6.45
CA LEU A 324 -0.46 19.23 -6.14
C LEU A 324 -0.50 20.69 -5.71
N ILE A 325 0.47 21.14 -4.88
CA ILE A 325 0.62 22.54 -4.50
C ILE A 325 0.86 23.40 -5.74
N GLN A 326 1.78 22.99 -6.63
CA GLN A 326 2.07 23.71 -7.87
C GLN A 326 0.84 23.88 -8.76
N GLU A 327 0.06 22.82 -8.97
CA GLU A 327 -1.17 22.92 -9.75
C GLU A 327 -2.21 23.80 -9.04
N TYR A 328 -2.29 23.75 -7.71
CA TYR A 328 -3.16 24.64 -6.95
C TYR A 328 -2.81 26.11 -7.15
N GLU A 329 -1.53 26.46 -7.16
CA GLU A 329 -1.09 27.83 -7.44
C GLU A 329 -1.45 28.31 -8.84
N GLN A 330 -1.44 27.40 -9.81
CA GLN A 330 -1.74 27.74 -11.20
C GLN A 330 -3.24 27.92 -11.43
N LEU A 331 -4.06 27.03 -10.87
CA LEU A 331 -5.48 26.91 -11.21
C LEU A 331 -6.42 27.56 -10.19
N PHE A 332 -6.12 27.47 -8.90
CA PHE A 332 -7.07 27.85 -7.85
C PHE A 332 -6.66 29.13 -7.12
N SER A 333 -5.36 29.40 -6.97
CA SER A 333 -4.89 30.46 -6.07
C SER A 333 -5.12 31.90 -6.57
N LYS A 334 -5.62 32.08 -7.80
CA LYS A 334 -6.04 33.40 -8.31
C LYS A 334 -7.46 33.79 -7.91
N ASN A 335 -8.29 32.83 -7.48
CA ASN A 335 -9.70 33.06 -7.15
C ASN A 335 -9.96 32.78 -5.66
N THR A 336 -10.28 33.83 -4.89
CA THR A 336 -10.52 33.73 -3.45
C THR A 336 -11.62 32.72 -3.09
N LYS A 337 -12.71 32.64 -3.87
CA LYS A 337 -13.79 31.67 -3.63
C LYS A 337 -13.30 30.23 -3.84
N MET A 338 -12.43 30.00 -4.82
CA MET A 338 -11.85 28.67 -5.06
C MET A 338 -10.89 28.26 -3.95
N LYS A 339 -10.08 29.19 -3.40
CA LYS A 339 -9.25 28.92 -2.23
C LYS A 339 -10.09 28.47 -1.03
N GLU A 340 -11.12 29.24 -0.72
CA GLU A 340 -12.04 28.95 0.38
C GLU A 340 -12.76 27.62 0.18
N TYR A 341 -13.19 27.34 -1.05
CA TYR A 341 -13.78 26.05 -1.42
C TYR A 341 -12.82 24.88 -1.19
N VAL A 342 -11.59 24.95 -1.72
CA VAL A 342 -10.58 23.90 -1.55
C VAL A 342 -10.29 23.65 -0.08
N HIS A 343 -10.01 24.72 0.68
CA HIS A 343 -9.72 24.63 2.10
C HIS A 343 -10.88 24.01 2.88
N THR A 344 -12.12 24.49 2.66
CA THR A 344 -13.32 24.01 3.36
C THR A 344 -13.62 22.55 3.03
N VAL A 345 -13.54 22.17 1.75
CA VAL A 345 -13.82 20.79 1.34
C VAL A 345 -12.79 19.82 1.93
N CYS A 346 -11.49 20.12 1.80
CA CYS A 346 -10.45 19.25 2.33
C CYS A 346 -10.54 19.13 3.85
N SER A 347 -10.65 20.24 4.58
CA SER A 347 -10.68 20.25 6.05
C SER A 347 -11.92 19.56 6.65
N THR A 348 -13.05 19.55 5.94
CA THR A 348 -14.31 18.98 6.46
C THR A 348 -14.63 17.57 5.94
N LYS A 349 -14.11 17.18 4.77
CA LYS A 349 -14.47 15.91 4.12
C LYS A 349 -13.35 14.88 4.12
N ILE A 350 -12.11 15.30 4.28
CA ILE A 350 -10.95 14.39 4.35
C ILE A 350 -10.56 14.30 5.81
N ARG A 351 -10.44 13.08 6.34
CA ARG A 351 -10.08 12.84 7.74
C ARG A 351 -8.58 12.62 7.94
N LEU A 352 -7.88 12.14 6.92
CA LEU A 352 -6.46 11.85 7.03
C LEU A 352 -5.72 12.02 5.70
N MET A 353 -4.61 12.75 5.77
CA MET A 353 -3.61 12.79 4.72
C MET A 353 -2.25 12.37 5.25
N VAL A 354 -1.59 11.43 4.57
CA VAL A 354 -0.31 10.83 5.00
C VAL A 354 0.80 11.11 3.99
N SER A 355 1.95 11.56 4.49
CA SER A 355 3.20 11.63 3.72
C SER A 355 4.19 10.59 4.22
N GLY A 356 4.86 9.89 3.29
CA GLY A 356 5.92 8.95 3.65
C GLY A 356 6.82 8.58 2.48
N SER A 357 7.70 7.59 2.71
CA SER A 357 8.70 7.09 1.75
C SER A 357 9.82 8.06 1.36
N ALA A 358 9.78 9.32 1.83
CA ALA A 358 10.88 10.28 1.78
C ALA A 358 10.69 11.32 2.89
N PRO A 359 11.76 12.00 3.34
CA PRO A 359 11.66 13.08 4.31
C PRO A 359 10.69 14.16 3.83
N LEU A 360 9.75 14.61 4.68
CA LEU A 360 8.81 15.67 4.34
C LEU A 360 9.43 17.06 4.62
N PRO A 361 9.70 17.87 3.58
CA PRO A 361 10.21 19.22 3.79
C PRO A 361 9.18 20.09 4.49
N LYS A 362 9.60 20.83 5.52
CA LYS A 362 8.75 21.78 6.25
C LYS A 362 7.96 22.75 5.36
N PRO A 363 8.54 23.33 4.28
CA PRO A 363 7.77 24.19 3.38
C PRO A 363 6.59 23.50 2.70
N ILE A 364 6.71 22.20 2.37
CA ILE A 364 5.60 21.42 1.80
C ILE A 364 4.55 21.16 2.86
N PHE A 365 4.97 20.79 4.08
CA PHE A 365 4.08 20.55 5.22
C PHE A 365 3.24 21.80 5.53
N ASP A 366 3.89 22.95 5.72
CA ASP A 366 3.22 24.20 6.10
C ASP A 366 2.29 24.68 4.98
N ARG A 367 2.77 24.66 3.72
CA ARG A 367 1.95 25.11 2.58
C ARG A 367 0.74 24.22 2.35
N TRP A 368 0.86 22.92 2.59
CA TRP A 368 -0.27 22.01 2.46
C TRP A 368 -1.34 22.25 3.53
N GLU A 369 -0.92 22.53 4.77
CA GLU A 369 -1.81 22.93 5.86
C GLU A 369 -2.56 24.23 5.51
N GLU A 370 -1.87 25.24 4.98
CA GLU A 370 -2.50 26.50 4.54
C GLU A 370 -3.55 26.29 3.44
N ILE A 371 -3.30 25.39 2.49
CA ILE A 371 -4.19 25.15 1.35
C ILE A 371 -5.42 24.32 1.75
N THR A 372 -5.22 23.31 2.59
CA THR A 372 -6.22 22.24 2.79
C THR A 372 -6.78 22.17 4.20
N GLY A 373 -6.16 22.86 5.16
CA GLY A 373 -6.38 22.68 6.60
C GLY A 373 -5.77 21.40 7.17
N HIS A 374 -5.10 20.57 6.35
CA HIS A 374 -4.52 19.31 6.80
C HIS A 374 -3.05 19.44 7.17
N ARG A 375 -2.75 19.20 8.44
CA ARG A 375 -1.38 18.87 8.88
C ARG A 375 -1.07 17.44 8.44
N LEU A 376 -0.16 17.26 7.49
CA LEU A 376 0.20 15.92 7.00
C LEU A 376 0.69 15.02 8.14
N LEU A 377 0.18 13.79 8.20
CA LEU A 377 0.76 12.77 9.06
C LEU A 377 2.00 12.22 8.38
N GLU A 378 3.18 12.49 8.94
CA GLU A 378 4.41 11.87 8.48
C GLU A 378 4.62 10.51 9.14
N ARG A 379 5.09 9.55 8.37
CA ARG A 379 5.47 8.22 8.85
C ARG A 379 6.83 7.81 8.31
N TYR A 380 7.54 7.00 9.07
CA TYR A 380 8.80 6.38 8.68
C TYR A 380 8.66 4.86 8.55
N GLY A 381 9.25 4.32 7.50
CA GLY A 381 9.30 2.90 7.25
C GLY A 381 10.14 2.57 6.03
N MET A 382 10.59 1.33 5.97
CA MET A 382 11.33 0.77 4.86
C MET A 382 10.70 -0.57 4.46
N THR A 383 10.99 -1.07 3.27
CA THR A 383 10.37 -2.31 2.78
C THR A 383 10.68 -3.49 3.70
N GLU A 384 11.90 -3.53 4.26
CA GLU A 384 12.45 -4.57 5.12
C GLU A 384 11.79 -4.68 6.48
N THR A 385 11.33 -3.55 7.05
CA THR A 385 10.74 -3.50 8.40
C THR A 385 9.27 -3.12 8.40
N GLY A 386 8.72 -2.75 7.24
CA GLY A 386 7.42 -2.12 7.14
C GLY A 386 7.42 -0.70 7.72
N MET A 387 6.24 -0.24 8.14
CA MET A 387 6.05 1.05 8.79
C MET A 387 6.39 0.91 10.26
N VAL A 388 7.36 1.69 10.75
CA VAL A 388 7.92 1.56 12.10
C VAL A 388 7.47 2.71 12.99
N LEU A 389 7.47 3.93 12.46
CA LEU A 389 7.13 5.14 13.21
C LEU A 389 6.10 5.96 12.46
N SER A 390 5.27 6.67 13.21
CA SER A 390 4.24 7.55 12.69
C SER A 390 4.04 8.70 13.66
N ASN A 391 3.86 9.91 13.14
CA ASN A 391 3.17 10.96 13.89
C ASN A 391 1.81 10.42 14.37
N PRO A 392 1.29 10.88 15.52
CA PRO A 392 0.01 10.39 16.03
C PRO A 392 -1.14 10.84 15.12
N LEU A 393 -2.20 10.04 15.07
CA LEU A 393 -3.43 10.42 14.38
C LEU A 393 -4.07 11.65 15.05
N GLU A 394 -4.18 11.62 16.38
CA GLU A 394 -4.68 12.73 17.19
C GLU A 394 -3.52 13.46 17.87
N GLY A 395 -3.54 14.79 17.87
CA GLY A 395 -2.52 15.61 18.52
C GLY A 395 -1.52 16.24 17.55
N GLN A 396 -0.38 16.70 18.10
CA GLN A 396 0.59 17.49 17.35
C GLN A 396 1.36 16.62 16.34
N ARG A 397 1.36 17.06 15.08
CA ARG A 397 2.17 16.49 13.99
C ARG A 397 3.35 17.41 13.68
N ILE A 398 4.55 16.85 13.73
CA ILE A 398 5.81 17.57 13.56
C ILE A 398 6.51 17.02 12.29
N PRO A 399 6.88 17.87 11.32
CA PRO A 399 7.62 17.42 10.15
C PRO A 399 9.09 17.12 10.51
N GLY A 400 9.62 16.03 9.96
CA GLY A 400 10.98 15.54 10.20
C GLY A 400 11.17 14.82 11.55
N ALA A 401 10.09 14.37 12.18
CA ALA A 401 10.08 13.77 13.52
C ALA A 401 10.23 12.24 13.54
#